data_AF-A0A527HA95-F1
#
_entry.id   AF-A0A527HA95-F1
#
_cell.length_a   1.000
_cell.length_b   1.000
_cell.length_c   1.000
_cell.angle_alpha   90.00
_cell.angle_beta   90.00
_cell.angle_gamma   90.00
#
_symmetry.space_group_name_H-M   'P 1'
#
loop_
_entity.id
_entity.type
_entity.pdbx_description
1 polymer ?
#
loop_
_entity_poly.entity_id
_entity_poly.type
_entity_poly.pdbx_seq_one_letter_code
_entity_poly.pdbx_strand_id
1 'polypeptide(L)'
;MAMAATSAPRGPMVLKDWGQLLLLGAIWGGSFFFARIAVAELPPLVLVLFRVAIAAIALQIYLGLRGPSFRLALPHAGLFFLLALTNNVVPFSLIFAGQTELGAGIASVLNATTPFWTLILAN
;
A
#
# COMPACT_ATOMS: atom_id res chain seq x y z
N MET A 1 -1.18 11.68 29.18
CA MET A 1 -2.19 12.76 29.27
C MET A 1 -2.35 13.35 27.87
N ALA A 2 -3.59 13.49 27.42
CA ALA A 2 -4.03 13.46 26.02
C ALA A 2 -3.58 14.62 25.13
N MET A 3 -3.41 14.33 23.83
CA MET A 3 -3.93 15.17 22.75
C MET A 3 -4.62 14.26 21.74
N ALA A 4 -5.88 13.91 22.04
CA ALA A 4 -6.79 13.48 20.98
C ALA A 4 -6.95 14.70 20.07
N ALA A 5 -6.32 14.68 18.90
CA ALA A 5 -6.50 15.72 17.91
C ALA A 5 -7.96 15.66 17.45
N THR A 6 -8.78 16.57 17.96
CA THR A 6 -10.12 16.83 17.45
C THR A 6 -9.97 17.33 16.02
N SER A 7 -10.12 16.42 15.06
CA SER A 7 -10.17 16.78 13.64
C SER A 7 -11.38 17.68 13.42
N ALA A 8 -11.15 18.93 13.03
CA ALA A 8 -12.21 19.85 12.62
C ALA A 8 -13.07 19.20 11.51
N PRO A 9 -14.37 19.51 11.42
CA PRO A 9 -15.25 18.96 10.40
C PRO A 9 -14.67 19.30 9.02
N ARG A 10 -14.35 18.27 8.21
CA ARG A 10 -13.93 18.50 6.82
C ARG A 10 -15.13 19.06 6.06
N GLY A 11 -14.92 20.16 5.34
CA GLY A 11 -15.90 20.68 4.38
C GLY A 11 -16.23 19.67 3.28
N PRO A 12 -17.26 19.91 2.47
CA PRO A 12 -17.64 19.02 1.38
C PRO A 12 -16.48 18.81 0.40
N MET A 13 -16.35 17.59 -0.13
CA MET A 13 -15.28 17.25 -1.08
C MET A 13 -15.41 18.09 -2.35
N VAL A 14 -14.31 18.74 -2.73
CA VAL A 14 -14.24 19.52 -3.97
C VAL A 14 -13.86 18.63 -5.14
N LEU A 15 -14.10 19.10 -6.37
CA LEU A 15 -13.86 18.32 -7.60
C LEU A 15 -12.43 17.75 -7.69
N LYS A 16 -11.44 18.48 -7.17
CA LYS A 16 -10.06 18.02 -7.07
C LYS A 16 -9.91 16.73 -6.25
N ASP A 17 -10.60 16.64 -5.12
CA ASP A 17 -10.55 15.46 -4.24
C ASP A 17 -11.12 14.23 -4.96
N TRP A 18 -12.24 14.40 -5.67
CA TRP A 18 -12.81 13.36 -6.52
C TRP A 18 -11.84 12.91 -7.62
N GLY A 19 -11.20 13.86 -8.30
CA GLY A 19 -10.16 13.55 -9.30
C GLY A 19 -9.00 12.74 -8.71
N GLN A 20 -8.55 13.09 -7.50
CA GLN A 20 -7.50 12.34 -6.80
C GLN A 20 -7.96 10.93 -6.40
N LEU A 21 -9.20 10.76 -5.95
CA LEU A 21 -9.76 9.45 -5.62
C LEU A 21 -9.89 8.55 -6.85
N LEU A 22 -10.36 9.09 -7.97
CA LEU A 22 -10.44 8.34 -9.23
C LEU A 22 -9.04 7.93 -9.71
N LEU A 23 -8.07 8.83 -9.67
CA LEU A 23 -6.69 8.53 -10.03
C LEU A 23 -6.10 7.46 -9.11
N LEU A 24 -6.28 7.59 -7.79
CA LEU A 24 -5.81 6.62 -6.81
C LEU A 24 -6.46 5.25 -7.05
N GLY A 25 -7.77 5.22 -7.29
CA GLY A 25 -8.52 4.01 -7.62
C GLY A 25 -8.00 3.34 -8.90
N ALA A 26 -7.70 4.12 -9.94
CA ALA A 26 -7.13 3.61 -11.18
C ALA A 26 -5.72 3.02 -10.96
N ILE A 27 -4.87 3.69 -10.18
CA ILE A 27 -3.51 3.20 -9.86
C ILE A 27 -3.56 1.89 -9.09
N TRP A 28 -4.36 1.85 -8.01
CA TRP A 28 -4.48 0.66 -7.18
C TRP A 28 -5.20 -0.49 -7.89
N GLY A 29 -6.34 -0.23 -8.53
CA GLY A 29 -7.08 -1.23 -9.28
C GLY A 29 -6.28 -1.80 -10.45
N GLY A 30 -5.60 -0.93 -11.21
CA GLY A 30 -4.71 -1.34 -12.29
C GLY A 30 -3.54 -2.19 -11.79
N SER A 31 -2.97 -1.88 -10.62
CA SER A 31 -1.89 -2.68 -10.03
C SER A 31 -2.31 -4.15 -9.79
N PHE A 32 -3.55 -4.40 -9.37
CA PHE A 32 -4.03 -5.78 -9.17
C PHE A 32 -4.28 -6.52 -10.49
N PHE A 33 -4.65 -5.80 -11.54
CA PHE A 33 -4.75 -6.36 -12.88
C PHE A 33 -3.39 -6.86 -13.38
N PHE A 34 -2.36 -6.02 -13.32
CA PHE A 34 -1.00 -6.42 -13.70
C PHE A 34 -0.44 -7.51 -12.78
N ALA A 35 -0.72 -7.44 -11.47
CA ALA A 35 -0.33 -8.49 -10.54
C ALA A 35 -0.94 -9.85 -10.92
N ARG A 36 -2.22 -9.88 -11.33
CA ARG A 36 -2.88 -11.12 -11.78
C ARG A 36 -2.20 -11.76 -12.99
N ILE A 37 -1.68 -10.94 -13.90
CA ILE A 37 -0.90 -11.41 -15.04
C ILE A 37 0.45 -11.95 -14.55
N ALA A 38 1.14 -11.19 -13.69
CA ALA A 38 2.48 -11.55 -13.22
C ALA A 38 2.51 -12.82 -12.33
N VAL A 39 1.48 -13.08 -11.51
CA VAL A 39 1.40 -14.28 -10.67
C VAL A 39 1.23 -15.58 -11.47
N ALA A 40 0.91 -15.49 -12.77
CA ALA A 40 0.90 -16.67 -13.64
C ALA A 40 2.32 -17.20 -13.91
N GLU A 41 3.32 -16.32 -13.84
CA GLU A 41 4.73 -16.64 -14.16
C GLU A 41 5.62 -16.63 -12.91
N LEU A 42 5.25 -15.83 -11.89
CA LEU A 42 6.04 -15.63 -10.68
C LEU A 42 5.29 -16.10 -9.43
N PRO A 43 5.96 -16.81 -8.51
CA PRO A 43 5.38 -17.11 -7.20
C PRO A 43 4.98 -15.82 -6.46
N PRO A 44 3.87 -15.82 -5.69
CA PRO A 44 3.35 -14.63 -5.01
C PRO A 44 4.40 -13.86 -4.18
N LEU A 45 5.21 -14.58 -3.41
CA LEU A 45 6.24 -13.96 -2.56
C LEU A 45 7.35 -13.28 -3.40
N VAL A 46 7.71 -13.88 -4.53
CA VAL A 46 8.71 -13.33 -5.46
C VAL A 46 8.16 -12.07 -6.12
N LEU A 47 6.88 -12.06 -6.50
CA LEU A 47 6.22 -10.88 -7.04
C LEU A 47 6.21 -9.73 -6.02
N VAL A 48 5.90 -10.02 -4.75
CA VAL A 48 5.97 -9.01 -3.67
C VAL A 48 7.39 -8.50 -3.49
N LEU A 49 8.40 -9.37 -3.51
CA LEU A 49 9.81 -8.98 -3.43
C LEU A 49 10.18 -7.99 -4.52
N PHE A 50 9.86 -8.28 -5.79
CA PHE A 50 10.13 -7.36 -6.89
C PHE A 50 9.40 -6.03 -6.72
N ARG A 51 8.11 -6.07 -6.32
CA ARG A 51 7.32 -4.86 -6.07
C ARG A 51 7.98 -3.95 -5.02
N VAL A 52 8.40 -4.51 -3.88
CA VAL A 52 9.02 -3.71 -2.80
C VAL A 52 10.45 -3.31 -3.14
N ALA A 53 11.19 -4.13 -3.89
CA ALA A 53 12.54 -3.79 -4.35
C ALA A 53 12.53 -2.60 -5.32
N ILE A 54 11.61 -2.58 -6.28
CA ILE A 54 11.42 -1.45 -7.20
C ILE A 54 11.06 -0.18 -6.41
N ALA A 55 10.12 -0.29 -5.47
CA ALA A 55 9.75 0.83 -4.60
C ALA A 55 10.93 1.34 -3.76
N ALA A 56 11.76 0.44 -3.22
CA ALA A 56 12.95 0.79 -2.46
C ALA A 56 13.99 1.51 -3.32
N ILE A 57 14.25 1.03 -4.54
CA ILE A 57 15.16 1.70 -5.50
C ILE A 57 14.65 3.10 -5.83
N ALA A 58 13.37 3.23 -6.19
CA ALA A 58 12.75 4.52 -6.50
C ALA A 58 12.85 5.50 -5.32
N LEU A 59 12.62 5.01 -4.10
CA LEU A 59 12.77 5.82 -2.88
C LEU A 59 14.21 6.26 -2.66
N GLN A 60 15.19 5.36 -2.84
CA GLN A 60 16.61 5.72 -2.69
C GLN A 60 17.06 6.77 -3.72
N ILE A 61 16.60 6.66 -4.97
CA ILE A 61 16.84 7.69 -6.00
C ILE A 61 16.23 9.02 -5.56
N TYR A 62 14.98 9.01 -5.10
CA TYR A 62 14.31 10.23 -4.62
C TYR A 62 15.05 10.88 -3.44
N LEU A 63 15.51 10.09 -2.47
CA LEU A 63 16.28 10.59 -1.33
C LEU A 63 17.63 11.18 -1.78
N GLY A 64 18.32 10.51 -2.71
CA GLY A 64 19.56 11.01 -3.30
C GLY A 64 19.41 12.37 -3.99
N LEU A 65 18.25 12.60 -4.63
CA LEU A 65 17.94 13.88 -5.29
C LEU A 65 17.48 14.99 -4.32
N ARG A 66 16.83 14.63 -3.22
CA ARG A 66 16.24 15.60 -2.27
C ARG A 66 17.18 15.97 -1.11
N GLY A 67 18.13 15.12 -0.77
CA GLY A 67 19.10 15.35 0.32
C GLY A 67 18.83 14.69 1.68
N PRO A 68 17.63 14.19 2.07
CA PRO A 68 17.48 13.46 3.32
C PRO A 68 18.27 12.14 3.31
N SER A 69 18.96 11.85 4.41
CA SER A 69 19.73 10.61 4.54
C SER A 69 18.87 9.46 5.05
N PHE A 70 19.00 8.29 4.42
CA PHE A 70 18.43 7.02 4.93
C PHE A 70 18.93 6.66 6.33
N ARG A 71 20.06 7.24 6.78
CA ARG A 71 20.62 7.02 8.12
C ARG A 71 19.64 7.37 9.25
N LEU A 72 18.70 8.27 9.01
CA LEU A 72 17.65 8.62 9.97
C LEU A 72 16.71 7.45 10.28
N ALA A 73 16.56 6.50 9.35
CA ALA A 73 15.70 5.34 9.51
C ALA A 73 16.40 4.17 10.24
N LEU A 74 17.74 4.12 10.26
CA LEU A 74 18.51 3.00 10.82
C LEU A 74 18.22 2.73 12.32
N PRO A 75 18.10 3.74 13.21
CA PRO A 75 17.75 3.48 14.60
C PRO A 75 16.39 2.82 14.79
N HIS A 76 15.50 2.93 13.80
CA HIS A 76 14.14 2.41 13.80
C HIS A 76 13.97 1.19 12.89
N ALA A 77 15.08 0.58 12.43
CA ALA A 77 15.05 -0.49 11.43
C ALA A 77 14.17 -1.68 11.84
N GLY A 78 14.16 -2.05 13.13
CA GLY A 78 13.29 -3.12 13.64
C GLY A 78 11.80 -2.77 13.53
N LEU A 79 11.42 -1.52 13.81
CA LEU A 79 10.04 -1.05 13.65
C LEU A 79 9.65 -1.01 12.17
N PHE A 80 10.53 -0.49 11.30
CA PHE A 80 10.29 -0.49 9.86
C PHE A 80 10.19 -1.91 9.28
N PHE A 81 10.98 -2.85 9.78
CA PHE A 81 10.88 -4.26 9.39
C PHE A 81 9.52 -4.84 9.77
N LEU A 82 9.06 -4.63 11.02
CA LEU A 82 7.75 -5.09 11.46
C LEU A 82 6.62 -4.44 10.64
N LEU A 83 6.69 -3.14 10.39
CA LEU A 83 5.74 -2.42 9.54
C LEU A 83 5.75 -2.96 8.11
N ALA A 84 6.92 -3.19 7.51
CA ALA A 84 7.02 -3.75 6.16
C ALA A 84 6.41 -5.16 6.09
N LEU A 85 6.63 -5.99 7.11
CA LEU A 85 6.09 -7.34 7.17
C LEU A 85 4.56 -7.32 7.28
N THR A 86 4.02 -6.54 8.22
CA THR A 86 2.59 -6.50 8.54
C THR A 86 1.76 -5.69 7.54
N ASN A 87 2.32 -4.62 6.99
CA ASN A 87 1.61 -3.74 6.07
C ASN A 87 1.80 -4.13 4.60
N ASN A 88 2.90 -4.81 4.27
CA ASN A 88 3.24 -5.12 2.88
C ASN A 88 3.41 -6.62 2.63
N VAL A 89 4.41 -7.25 3.23
CA VAL A 89 4.84 -8.59 2.81
C VAL A 89 3.75 -9.63 3.05
N VAL A 90 3.21 -9.72 4.27
CA VAL A 90 2.16 -10.68 4.61
C VAL A 90 0.87 -10.41 3.82
N PRO A 91 0.26 -9.21 3.87
CA PRO A 91 -1.04 -8.98 3.24
C PRO A 91 -0.97 -9.12 1.71
N PHE A 92 0.04 -8.56 1.03
CA PHE A 92 0.12 -8.67 -0.43
C PHE A 92 0.48 -10.07 -0.89
N SER A 93 1.29 -10.83 -0.13
CA SER A 93 1.57 -12.23 -0.48
C SER A 93 0.30 -13.07 -0.41
N LEU A 94 -0.53 -12.85 0.61
CA LEU A 94 -1.83 -13.54 0.75
C LEU A 94 -2.81 -13.15 -0.36
N ILE A 95 -2.89 -11.85 -0.71
CA ILE A 95 -3.74 -11.41 -1.82
C ILE A 95 -3.27 -12.02 -3.14
N PHE A 96 -1.96 -11.98 -3.44
CA PHE A 96 -1.42 -12.51 -4.68
C PHE A 96 -1.53 -14.04 -4.76
N ALA A 97 -1.40 -14.74 -3.63
CA ALA A 97 -1.75 -16.16 -3.55
C ALA A 97 -3.24 -16.38 -3.87
N GLY A 98 -4.14 -15.57 -3.32
CA GLY A 98 -5.56 -15.61 -3.68
C GLY A 98 -5.82 -15.31 -5.17
N GLN A 99 -4.98 -14.48 -5.80
CA GLN A 99 -5.07 -14.19 -7.23
C GLN A 99 -4.65 -15.36 -8.14
N THR A 100 -4.08 -16.46 -7.64
CA THR A 100 -3.89 -17.66 -8.48
C THR A 100 -5.24 -18.28 -8.85
N GLU A 101 -6.17 -18.27 -7.89
CA GLU A 101 -7.52 -18.85 -8.05
C GLU A 101 -8.58 -17.82 -8.41
N LEU A 102 -8.39 -16.55 -8.03
CA LEU A 102 -9.38 -15.48 -8.16
C LEU A 102 -8.97 -14.44 -9.21
N GLY A 103 -9.98 -13.74 -9.74
CA GLY A 103 -9.78 -12.62 -10.66
C GLY A 103 -9.25 -11.36 -9.97
N ALA A 104 -8.58 -10.50 -10.73
CA ALA A 104 -8.05 -9.21 -10.25
C ALA A 104 -9.11 -8.29 -9.66
N GLY A 105 -10.33 -8.31 -10.20
CA GLY A 105 -11.44 -7.49 -9.70
C GLY A 105 -11.81 -7.83 -8.25
N ILE A 106 -11.90 -9.12 -7.91
CA ILE A 106 -12.21 -9.57 -6.55
C ILE A 106 -11.11 -9.14 -5.59
N ALA A 107 -9.84 -9.36 -5.97
CA ALA A 107 -8.69 -8.93 -5.15
C ALA A 107 -8.69 -7.41 -4.91
N SER A 108 -8.98 -6.60 -5.93
CA SER A 108 -9.07 -5.15 -5.82
C SER A 108 -10.23 -4.71 -4.93
N VAL A 109 -11.40 -5.33 -5.06
CA VAL A 109 -12.58 -5.01 -4.22
C VAL A 109 -12.32 -5.36 -2.77
N LEU A 110 -11.75 -6.54 -2.50
CA LEU A 110 -11.38 -6.95 -1.14
C LEU A 110 -10.41 -5.96 -0.50
N ASN A 111 -9.38 -5.52 -1.24
CA ASN A 111 -8.46 -4.50 -0.73
C ASN A 111 -9.17 -3.15 -0.51
N ALA A 112 -10.11 -2.75 -1.37
CA ALA A 112 -10.89 -1.53 -1.20
C ALA A 112 -11.79 -1.52 0.05
N THR A 113 -12.00 -2.66 0.71
CA THR A 113 -12.72 -2.73 1.99
C THR A 113 -11.88 -2.27 3.20
N THR A 114 -10.61 -1.90 3.03
CA THR A 114 -9.77 -1.41 4.14
C THR A 114 -10.44 -0.33 5.00
N PRO A 115 -11.11 0.71 4.47
CA PRO A 115 -11.76 1.73 5.30
C PRO A 115 -12.85 1.16 6.22
N PHE A 116 -13.55 0.11 5.78
CA PHE A 116 -14.54 -0.59 6.60
C PHE A 116 -13.87 -1.29 7.79
N TRP A 117 -12.76 -2.00 7.56
CA TRP A 117 -11.99 -2.61 8.65
C TRP A 117 -11.35 -1.57 9.58
N THR A 118 -10.88 -0.46 9.02
CA THR A 118 -10.37 0.67 9.81
C THR A 118 -11.47 1.23 10.72
N LEU A 119 -12.70 1.39 10.23
CA LEU A 119 -13.82 1.86 11.03
C LEU A 119 -14.10 0.94 12.23
N ILE A 120 -14.01 -0.38 12.04
CA ILE A 120 -14.25 -1.36 13.12
C ILE A 120 -13.13 -1.35 14.16
N LEU A 121 -11.88 -1.26 13.73
CA LEU A 121 -10.71 -1.41 14.61
C LEU A 121 -10.26 -0.11 15.29
N ALA A 122 -10.55 1.04 14.69
CA ALA A 122 -10.11 2.34 15.19
C ALA A 122 -11.15 3.07 16.05
N ASN A 123 -12.36 2.49 16.18
CA ASN A 123 -13.43 2.95 17.06
C ASN A 123 -13.41 2.19 18.38
#